data_AF-A0AAD3NLM1-F1
#
_entry.id   AF-A0AAD3NLM1-F1
#
_cell.length_a   1.000
_cell.length_b   1.000
_cell.length_c   1.000
_cell.angle_alpha   90.00
_cell.angle_beta   90.00
_cell.angle_gamma   90.00
#
_symmetry.space_group_name_H-M   'P 1'
#
loop_
_entity.id
_entity.type
_entity.pdbx_description
1 polymer ?
#
loop_
_entity_poly.entity_id
_entity_poly.type
_entity_poly.pdbx_seq_one_letter_code
_entity_poly.pdbx_strand_id
1 'polypeptide(L)'
;MGLPLTVVERDYTSLCEKQPIGRLLFRQYCDTRPELKRCIEFMDAVAMYQLAPDEKRRDCGLNVLDTYFNNGSAAHLPDIPQDVVAGCRERLEQSPCKELFNDCTK
;
A
#
# COMPACT_ATOMS: atom_id res chain seq x y z
N MET A 1 -33.98 -21.38 -20.58
CA MET A 1 -32.57 -20.96 -20.72
C MET A 1 -32.03 -20.71 -19.32
N GLY A 2 -31.34 -21.69 -18.72
CA GLY A 2 -30.65 -21.46 -17.46
C GLY A 2 -29.38 -20.68 -17.77
N LEU A 3 -29.21 -19.50 -17.17
CA LEU A 3 -27.92 -18.80 -17.22
C LEU A 3 -26.89 -19.75 -16.60
N PRO A 4 -25.74 -20.01 -17.26
CA PRO A 4 -24.68 -20.78 -16.64
C PRO A 4 -24.32 -20.05 -15.34
N LEU A 5 -24.34 -20.77 -14.22
CA LEU A 5 -23.76 -20.29 -12.96
C LEU A 5 -22.28 -20.09 -13.25
N THR A 6 -21.90 -18.87 -13.62
CA THR A 6 -20.52 -18.50 -13.84
C THR A 6 -19.80 -18.68 -12.52
N VAL A 7 -18.94 -19.70 -12.44
CA VAL A 7 -18.05 -19.87 -11.30
C VAL A 7 -17.23 -18.60 -11.20
N VAL A 8 -17.37 -17.88 -10.08
CA VAL A 8 -16.53 -16.72 -9.81
C VAL A 8 -15.12 -17.22 -9.57
N GLU A 9 -14.22 -16.92 -10.50
CA GLU A 9 -12.80 -17.20 -10.33
C GLU A 9 -12.28 -16.41 -9.12
N ARG A 10 -11.58 -17.10 -8.22
CA ARG A 10 -11.03 -16.51 -6.99
C ARG A 10 -9.70 -15.80 -7.25
N ASP A 11 -9.69 -14.92 -8.24
CA ASP A 11 -8.54 -14.10 -8.59
C ASP A 11 -8.54 -12.81 -7.75
N TYR A 12 -7.49 -12.61 -6.95
CA TYR A 12 -7.39 -11.46 -6.03
C TYR A 12 -7.39 -10.12 -6.79
N THR A 13 -6.54 -9.98 -7.81
CA THR A 13 -6.43 -8.74 -8.59
C THR A 13 -7.76 -8.38 -9.26
N SER A 14 -8.49 -9.36 -9.81
CA SER A 14 -9.82 -9.15 -10.37
C SER A 14 -10.81 -8.68 -9.31
N LEU A 15 -10.95 -9.45 -8.22
CA LEU A 15 -12.00 -9.23 -7.23
C LEU A 15 -11.75 -8.03 -6.33
N CYS A 16 -10.50 -7.81 -5.89
CA CYS A 16 -10.16 -6.85 -4.85
C CYS A 16 -9.55 -5.54 -5.38
N GLU A 17 -9.10 -5.50 -6.64
CA GLU A 17 -8.44 -4.31 -7.20
C GLU A 17 -9.17 -3.74 -8.43
N LYS A 18 -9.48 -4.60 -9.41
CA LYS A 18 -10.06 -4.18 -10.70
C LYS A 18 -11.56 -3.93 -10.64
N GLN A 19 -12.31 -4.78 -9.94
CA GLN A 19 -13.76 -4.63 -9.82
C GLN A 19 -14.10 -3.56 -8.76
N PRO A 20 -14.78 -2.45 -9.12
CA PRO A 20 -15.01 -1.34 -8.18
C PRO A 20 -15.77 -1.75 -6.92
N ILE A 21 -16.83 -2.55 -7.06
CA ILE A 21 -17.64 -3.03 -5.93
C ILE A 21 -16.84 -4.03 -5.08
N GLY A 22 -16.13 -4.96 -5.72
CA GLY A 22 -15.31 -5.94 -5.02
C GLY A 22 -14.17 -5.29 -4.22
N ARG A 23 -13.51 -4.27 -4.80
CA ARG A 23 -12.53 -3.43 -4.10
C ARG A 23 -13.13 -2.71 -2.89
N LEU A 24 -14.34 -2.13 -3.02
CA LEU A 24 -15.02 -1.47 -1.91
C LEU A 24 -15.31 -2.46 -0.77
N LEU A 25 -15.89 -3.61 -1.09
CA LEU A 25 -16.22 -4.66 -0.12
C LEU A 25 -14.96 -5.22 0.57
N PHE A 26 -13.88 -5.41 -0.19
CA PHE A 26 -12.60 -5.84 0.35
C PHE A 26 -12.03 -4.82 1.35
N ARG A 27 -12.09 -3.52 1.03
CA ARG A 27 -11.64 -2.47 1.96
C ARG A 27 -12.49 -2.42 3.22
N GLN A 28 -13.81 -2.55 3.10
CA GLN A 28 -14.72 -2.65 4.25
C GLN A 28 -14.38 -3.85 5.14
N TYR A 29 -14.02 -4.99 4.54
CA TYR A 29 -13.51 -6.15 5.28
C TYR A 29 -12.18 -5.81 5.99
N CYS A 30 -11.22 -5.21 5.30
CA CYS A 30 -9.94 -4.81 5.89
C CYS A 30 -10.12 -3.83 7.06
N ASP A 31 -11.10 -2.93 7.02
CA ASP A 31 -11.40 -2.00 8.12
C ASP A 31 -11.79 -2.69 9.42
N THR A 32 -12.29 -3.94 9.36
CA THR A 32 -12.65 -4.73 10.55
C THR A 32 -11.43 -5.32 11.27
N ARG A 33 -10.25 -5.28 10.66
CA ARG A 33 -9.02 -5.92 11.14
C ARG A 33 -7.86 -4.91 11.16
N PRO A 34 -7.39 -4.45 12.34
CA PRO A 34 -6.39 -3.38 12.44
C PRO A 34 -5.11 -3.62 11.63
N GLU A 35 -4.64 -4.86 11.54
CA GLU A 35 -3.48 -5.24 10.74
C GLU A 35 -3.72 -5.02 9.24
N LEU A 36 -4.88 -5.43 8.72
CA LEU A 36 -5.21 -5.25 7.31
C LEU A 36 -5.49 -3.79 7.00
N LYS A 37 -6.18 -3.09 7.90
CA LYS A 37 -6.45 -1.67 7.77
C LYS A 37 -5.15 -0.86 7.60
N ARG A 38 -4.13 -1.14 8.42
CA ARG A 38 -2.81 -0.50 8.30
C ARG A 38 -2.15 -0.77 6.94
N CYS A 39 -2.27 -1.99 6.40
CA CYS A 39 -1.78 -2.29 5.05
C CYS A 39 -2.52 -1.49 3.97
N ILE A 40 -3.84 -1.35 4.07
CA ILE A 40 -4.63 -0.53 3.13
C ILE A 40 -4.22 0.95 3.22
N GLU A 41 -4.09 1.50 4.43
CA GLU A 41 -3.68 2.88 4.66
C GLU A 41 -2.26 3.16 4.15
N PHE A 42 -1.34 2.20 4.30
CA PHE A 42 -0.01 2.28 3.71
C PHE A 42 -0.04 2.32 2.19
N MET A 43 -0.81 1.43 1.54
CA MET A 43 -0.95 1.43 0.08
C MET A 43 -1.53 2.75 -0.44
N ASP A 44 -2.49 3.34 0.29
CA ASP A 44 -3.02 4.67 -0.04
C ASP A 44 -1.96 5.77 0.11
N ALA A 45 -1.15 5.71 1.17
CA ALA A 45 -0.07 6.66 1.38
C ALA A 45 1.00 6.57 0.27
N VAL A 46 1.33 5.35 -0.21
CA VAL A 46 2.22 5.15 -1.35
C VAL A 46 1.62 5.71 -2.63
N ALA A 47 0.33 5.50 -2.88
CA ALA A 47 -0.35 6.09 -4.03
C ALA A 47 -0.33 7.62 -3.98
N MET A 48 -0.53 8.21 -2.79
CA MET A 48 -0.42 9.66 -2.60
C MET A 48 1.01 10.16 -2.81
N TYR A 49 2.03 9.42 -2.37
CA TYR A 49 3.43 9.73 -2.64
C TYR A 49 3.77 9.72 -4.14
N GLN A 50 3.28 8.72 -4.88
CA GLN A 50 3.49 8.61 -6.33
C GLN A 50 2.88 9.79 -7.11
N LEU A 51 1.78 10.35 -6.61
CA LEU A 51 1.09 11.51 -7.17
C LEU A 51 1.64 12.85 -6.65
N ALA A 52 2.50 12.85 -5.63
CA ALA A 52 3.05 14.07 -5.07
C ALA A 52 3.91 14.83 -6.10
N PRO A 53 3.81 16.16 -6.16
CA PRO A 53 4.70 16.98 -6.98
C PRO A 53 6.14 16.84 -6.48
N ASP A 54 7.12 17.04 -7.37
CA ASP A 54 8.55 16.82 -7.09
C ASP A 54 9.02 17.54 -5.82
N GLU A 55 8.60 18.80 -5.65
CA GLU A 55 8.94 19.66 -4.50
C GLU A 55 8.47 19.09 -3.16
N LYS A 56 7.38 18.32 -3.14
CA LYS A 56 6.79 17.72 -1.92
C LYS A 56 7.13 16.25 -1.76
N ARG A 57 7.74 15.63 -2.77
CA ARG A 57 7.95 14.17 -2.79
C ARG A 57 8.80 13.72 -1.62
N ARG A 58 9.86 14.46 -1.30
CA ARG A 58 10.75 14.15 -0.18
C ARG A 58 9.98 14.12 1.15
N ASP A 59 9.24 15.19 1.46
CA ASP A 59 8.47 15.29 2.70
C ASP A 59 7.38 14.21 2.78
N CYS A 60 6.70 13.95 1.67
CA CYS A 60 5.71 12.88 1.59
C CYS A 60 6.36 11.51 1.85
N GLY A 61 7.53 11.24 1.27
CA GLY A 61 8.27 9.99 1.49
C GLY A 61 8.75 9.84 2.94
N LEU A 62 9.19 10.92 3.58
CA LEU A 62 9.57 10.92 4.99
C LEU A 62 8.37 10.59 5.89
N ASN A 63 7.20 11.17 5.60
CA ASN A 63 5.97 10.87 6.33
C ASN A 63 5.57 9.39 6.18
N VAL A 64 5.70 8.80 4.98
CA VAL A 64 5.46 7.36 4.78
C VAL A 64 6.44 6.53 5.62
N LEU A 65 7.74 6.87 5.58
CA LEU A 65 8.77 6.15 6.32
C LEU A 65 8.60 6.22 7.84
N ASP A 66 8.23 7.38 8.37
CA ASP A 66 8.02 7.55 9.80
C ASP A 66 6.71 6.88 10.26
N THR A 67 5.64 7.02 9.49
CA THR A 67 4.33 6.47 9.87
C THR A 67 4.34 4.94 9.88
N TYR A 68 4.93 4.30 8.87
CA TYR A 68 4.78 2.85 8.68
C TYR A 68 6.02 2.03 9.02
N PHE A 69 7.21 2.64 9.07
CA PHE A 69 8.47 1.92 9.28
C PHE A 69 9.28 2.43 10.48
N ASN A 70 8.70 3.26 11.34
CA ASN A 70 9.25 3.56 12.65
C ASN A 70 8.69 2.57 13.69
N ASN A 71 9.57 1.92 14.45
CA ASN A 71 9.20 0.88 15.43
C ASN A 71 8.29 1.40 16.56
N GLY A 72 8.25 2.71 16.79
CA GLY A 72 7.36 3.34 17.79
C GLY A 72 5.97 3.71 17.27
N SER A 73 5.70 3.56 15.96
CA SER A 73 4.43 3.98 15.37
C SER A 73 3.33 2.94 15.58
N ALA A 74 2.12 3.37 15.92
CA ALA A 74 0.94 2.50 15.95
C ALA A 74 0.62 1.89 14.58
N ALA A 75 1.00 2.58 13.50
CA ALA A 75 0.81 2.14 12.13
C ALA A 75 1.96 1.26 11.59
N HIS A 76 2.92 0.86 12.45
CA HIS A 76 4.09 0.11 12.04
C HIS A 76 3.74 -1.21 11.33
N LEU A 77 4.40 -1.46 10.20
CA LEU A 77 4.29 -2.68 9.39
C LEU A 77 5.51 -3.59 9.63
N PRO A 78 5.43 -4.56 10.54
CA PRO A 78 6.56 -5.41 10.91
C PRO A 78 6.94 -6.44 9.83
N ASP A 79 6.01 -6.73 8.90
CA ASP A 79 6.20 -7.77 7.88
C ASP A 79 7.09 -7.31 6.71
N ILE A 80 7.40 -6.01 6.62
CA ILE A 80 8.30 -5.49 5.59
C ILE A 80 9.76 -5.61 6.06
N PRO A 81 10.64 -6.29 5.30
CA PRO A 81 12.03 -6.50 5.69
C PRO A 81 12.80 -5.18 5.91
N GLN A 82 13.63 -5.13 6.94
CA GLN A 82 14.36 -3.92 7.34
C GLN A 82 15.38 -3.46 6.29
N ASP A 83 15.95 -4.37 5.51
CA ASP A 83 16.83 -4.07 4.37
C ASP A 83 16.08 -3.35 3.25
N VAL A 84 14.83 -3.74 2.97
CA VAL A 84 13.96 -3.03 2.01
C VAL A 84 13.66 -1.61 2.49
N VAL A 85 13.35 -1.45 3.79
CA VAL A 85 13.13 -0.14 4.41
C VAL A 85 14.39 0.73 4.35
N ALA A 86 15.56 0.17 4.68
CA ALA A 86 16.82 0.89 4.62
C ALA A 86 17.12 1.39 3.21
N GLY A 87 16.90 0.56 2.18
CA GLY A 87 17.03 0.96 0.78
C GLY A 87 16.05 2.08 0.39
N CYS A 88 14.83 2.08 0.92
CA CYS A 88 13.89 3.19 0.72
C CYS A 88 14.40 4.50 1.34
N ARG A 89 14.96 4.46 2.56
CA ARG A 89 15.54 5.64 3.22
C ARG A 89 16.70 6.23 2.44
N GLU A 90 17.64 5.39 2.02
CA GLU A 90 18.81 5.81 1.23
C GLU A 90 18.39 6.45 -0.11
N ARG A 91 17.49 5.78 -0.86
CA ARG A 91 17.00 6.32 -2.14
C ARG A 91 16.24 7.62 -1.96
N LEU A 92 15.50 7.80 -0.87
CA LEU A 92 14.79 9.05 -0.60
C LEU A 92 15.76 10.20 -0.31
N GLU A 93 16.89 9.91 0.33
CA GLU A 93 17.92 10.91 0.59
C GLU A 93 18.63 11.35 -0.70
N GLN A 94 18.97 10.39 -1.56
CA GLN A 94 19.78 10.62 -2.77
C GLN A 94 18.95 11.09 -3.96
N SER A 95 17.87 10.39 -4.31
CA SER A 95 17.08 10.63 -5.52
C SER A 95 15.63 10.15 -5.36
N PRO A 96 14.72 10.98 -4.82
CA PRO A 96 13.29 10.65 -4.69
C PRO A 96 12.64 10.39 -6.07
N CYS A 97 12.24 9.14 -6.32
CA CYS A 97 11.46 8.75 -7.49
C CYS A 97 10.08 8.20 -7.10
N LYS A 98 9.17 8.05 -8.06
CA LYS A 98 7.80 7.58 -7.80
C LYS A 98 7.77 6.11 -7.40
N GLU A 99 8.72 5.33 -7.89
CA GLU A 99 8.81 3.88 -7.72
C GLU A 99 9.49 3.46 -6.41
N LEU A 100 9.85 4.43 -5.56
CA LEU A 100 10.69 4.22 -4.37
C LEU A 100 10.18 3.12 -3.43
N PHE A 101 8.86 3.02 -3.26
CA PHE A 101 8.19 2.05 -2.37
C PHE A 101 7.66 0.80 -3.08
N ASN A 102 7.94 0.59 -4.37
CA ASN A 102 7.37 -0.55 -5.12
C ASN A 102 7.72 -1.91 -4.52
N ASP A 103 8.88 -2.04 -3.87
CA ASP A 103 9.30 -3.28 -3.21
C ASP A 103 8.54 -3.52 -1.89
N CYS A 104 7.93 -2.48 -1.31
CA CYS A 104 7.11 -2.58 -0.10
C CYS A 104 5.64 -2.92 -0.40
N THR A 105 5.22 -2.86 -1.66
CA THR A 105 3.82 -3.08 -2.09
C THR A 105 3.64 -4.36 -2.91
N LYS A 106 4.59 -5.31 -2.80
CA LYS A 106 4.54 -6.60 -3.48
C LYS A 106 3.81 -7.67 -2.66
#